data_AF-A0A520BAF7-F1
#
_entry.id   AF-A0A520BAF7-F1
#
_cell.length_a   1.000
_cell.length_b   1.000
_cell.length_c   1.000
_cell.angle_alpha   90.00
_cell.angle_beta   90.00
_cell.angle_gamma   90.00
#
_symmetry.space_group_name_H-M   'P 1'
#
loop_
_entity.id
_entity.type
_entity.pdbx_description
1 polymer ?
#
loop_
_entity_poly.entity_id
_entity_poly.type
_entity_poly.pdbx_seq_one_letter_code
_entity_poly.pdbx_strand_id
1 'polypeptide(L)' 'NKVHYSKYLKGNTDDLGRWNQDFQATKYGANSQPYYVLADHDLNKLVEPQGAIFNAKEYAAFLQSGLDKFKPTNK' A
#
# COMPACT_ATOMS: atom_id res chain seq x y z
N ASN A 1 2.11 27.95 5.33
CA ASN A 1 1.02 27.00 5.66
C ASN A 1 0.97 25.89 4.64
N LYS A 2 1.14 24.63 5.07
CA LYS A 2 1.07 23.42 4.22
C LYS A 2 -0.32 22.73 4.27
N VAL A 3 -1.30 23.41 4.85
CA VAL A 3 -2.68 22.92 4.96
C VAL A 3 -3.37 23.11 3.61
N HIS A 4 -3.93 22.04 3.04
CA HIS A 4 -4.78 22.12 1.84
C HIS A 4 -6.09 21.37 2.03
N TYR A 5 -7.09 21.71 1.22
CA TYR A 5 -8.39 21.06 1.29
C TYR A 5 -8.40 19.80 0.41
N SER A 6 -8.63 18.65 1.00
CA SER A 6 -8.85 17.39 0.28
C SER A 6 -10.29 17.30 -0.20
N LYS A 7 -10.48 17.18 -1.52
CA LYS A 7 -11.79 16.90 -2.13
C LYS A 7 -12.30 15.51 -1.77
N TYR A 8 -11.40 14.55 -1.55
CA TYR A 8 -11.72 13.16 -1.21
C TYR A 8 -12.16 13.02 0.25
N LEU A 9 -11.41 13.61 1.18
CA LEU A 9 -11.71 13.55 2.62
C LEU A 9 -12.76 14.59 3.06
N LYS A 10 -13.15 15.50 2.17
CA LYS A 10 -14.05 16.64 2.44
C LYS A 10 -13.60 17.46 3.65
N GLY A 11 -12.31 17.77 3.72
CA GLY A 11 -11.72 18.51 4.83
C GLY A 11 -10.25 18.87 4.64
N ASN A 12 -9.72 19.63 5.59
CA ASN A 12 -8.34 20.12 5.55
C ASN A 12 -7.33 19.05 5.96
N THR A 13 -6.16 19.04 5.33
CA THR A 13 -5.00 18.21 5.69
C THR A 13 -4.10 18.95 6.68
N ASP A 14 -4.58 19.09 7.91
CA ASP A 14 -3.94 19.86 8.99
C ASP A 14 -2.87 19.07 9.77
N ASP A 15 -2.85 17.75 9.65
CA ASP A 15 -1.83 16.88 10.23
C ASP A 15 -1.23 15.90 9.20
N LEU A 16 -0.14 15.23 9.61
CA LEU A 16 0.56 14.23 8.77
C LEU A 16 -0.33 13.04 8.41
N GLY A 17 -1.23 12.63 9.29
CA GLY A 17 -2.14 11.51 9.08
C GLY A 17 -3.14 11.81 7.96
N ARG A 18 -3.75 13.00 7.97
CA ARG A 18 -4.67 13.45 6.91
C ARG A 18 -3.97 13.68 5.59
N TRP A 19 -2.74 14.19 5.61
CA TRP A 19 -1.90 14.27 4.42
C TRP A 19 -1.67 12.89 3.78
N ASN A 20 -1.32 11.90 4.59
CA ASN A 20 -1.11 10.53 4.12
C ASN A 20 -2.41 9.87 3.62
N GLN A 21 -3.54 10.11 4.29
CA GLN A 21 -4.85 9.62 3.85
C GLN A 21 -5.27 10.23 2.50
N ASP A 22 -5.08 11.55 2.31
CA ASP A 22 -5.42 12.23 1.05
C ASP A 22 -4.55 11.75 -0.11
N PHE A 23 -3.25 11.56 0.14
CA PHE A 23 -2.33 10.98 -0.84
C PHE A 23 -2.75 9.57 -1.26
N GLN A 24 -3.12 8.72 -0.30
CA GLN A 24 -3.55 7.35 -0.58
C GLN A 24 -4.87 7.32 -1.36
N ALA A 25 -5.86 8.11 -0.92
CA ALA A 25 -7.16 8.21 -1.58
C ALA A 25 -7.05 8.77 -3.01
N THR A 26 -6.25 9.83 -3.21
CA THR A 26 -6.09 10.48 -4.51
C THR A 26 -5.27 9.62 -5.49
N LYS A 27 -4.22 8.95 -5.01
CA LYS A 27 -3.27 8.24 -5.89
C LYS A 27 -3.64 6.80 -6.18
N TYR A 28 -4.29 6.11 -5.23
CA TYR A 28 -4.56 4.68 -5.32
C TYR A 28 -6.06 4.34 -5.32
N GLY A 29 -6.95 5.34 -5.20
CA GLY A 29 -8.39 5.12 -5.17
C GLY A 29 -8.87 4.30 -3.96
N ALA A 30 -8.00 4.13 -2.97
CA ALA A 30 -8.22 3.31 -1.79
C ALA A 30 -7.96 4.15 -0.55
N ASN A 31 -8.99 4.29 0.29
CA ASN A 31 -8.88 4.85 1.65
C ASN A 31 -8.75 3.76 2.71
N SER A 32 -8.84 2.49 2.32
CA SER A 32 -8.87 1.34 3.21
C SER A 32 -7.47 0.78 3.38
N GLN A 33 -6.83 1.18 4.47
CA GLN A 33 -5.73 0.41 5.04
C GLN A 33 -6.32 -0.81 5.79
N PRO A 34 -5.59 -1.93 5.86
CA PRO A 34 -4.25 -2.17 5.31
C PRO A 34 -4.23 -2.56 3.81
N TYR A 35 -3.12 -2.22 3.14
CA TYR A 35 -2.81 -2.57 1.74
C TYR A 35 -1.36 -3.04 1.63
N TYR A 36 -1.15 -4.28 1.20
CA TYR A 36 0.14 -4.98 1.19
C TYR A 36 0.69 -5.11 -0.23
N VAL A 37 1.94 -4.69 -0.41
CA VAL A 37 2.70 -4.80 -1.67
C VAL A 37 4.00 -5.56 -1.41
N LEU A 38 4.25 -6.63 -2.17
CA LEU A 38 5.52 -7.38 -2.14
C LEU A 38 6.34 -6.97 -3.37
N ALA A 39 7.57 -6.49 -3.15
CA ALA A 39 8.42 -5.95 -4.20
C ALA A 39 9.85 -6.51 -4.14
N ASP A 40 10.52 -6.54 -5.30
CA ASP A 40 11.94 -6.89 -5.41
C ASP A 40 12.87 -5.72 -5.01
N HIS A 41 14.19 -5.91 -5.16
CA HIS A 41 15.19 -4.89 -4.85
C HIS A 41 15.10 -3.63 -5.71
N ASP A 42 14.47 -3.72 -6.87
CA ASP A 42 14.27 -2.62 -7.82
C ASP A 42 12.85 -2.03 -7.72
N LEU A 43 12.09 -2.41 -6.68
CA LEU A 43 10.74 -1.97 -6.37
C LEU A 43 9.68 -2.40 -7.40
N ASN A 44 9.96 -3.43 -8.21
CA ASN A 44 8.95 -4.04 -9.05
C ASN A 44 8.04 -4.94 -8.22
N LYS A 45 6.73 -4.85 -8.47
CA LYS A 45 5.75 -5.73 -7.82
C LYS A 45 5.98 -7.19 -8.21
N LEU A 46 6.06 -8.07 -7.22
CA LEU A 46 6.20 -9.51 -7.42
C LEU A 46 4.84 -10.14 -7.72
N VAL A 47 3.83 -9.74 -6.96
CA VAL A 47 2.45 -10.23 -7.05
C VAL A 47 1.47 -9.06 -7.03
N GLU A 48 0.21 -9.34 -7.38
CA GLU A 48 -0.84 -8.34 -7.27
C GLU A 48 -1.04 -7.94 -5.80
N PRO A 49 -1.04 -6.64 -5.48
CA PRO A 49 -1.24 -6.15 -4.12
C PRO A 49 -2.55 -6.63 -3.51
N GLN A 50 -2.56 -6.78 -2.19
CA GLN A 50 -3.73 -7.26 -1.45
C GLN A 50 -4.19 -6.23 -0.42
N GLY A 51 -5.49 -6.17 -0.17
CA GLY A 51 -6.05 -5.45 0.98
C GLY A 51 -5.80 -6.20 2.29
N ALA A 52 -6.65 -5.96 3.28
CA ALA A 52 -6.58 -6.67 4.55
C ALA A 52 -6.81 -8.18 4.40
N ILE A 53 -5.83 -8.97 4.81
CA ILE A 53 -5.95 -10.42 4.94
C ILE A 53 -5.89 -10.75 6.44
N PHE A 54 -7.04 -11.06 7.02
CA PHE A 54 -7.15 -11.37 8.45
C PHE A 54 -6.89 -12.85 8.76
N ASN A 55 -7.03 -13.72 7.76
CA ASN A 55 -6.74 -15.14 7.92
C ASN A 55 -5.24 -15.40 7.80
N ALA A 56 -4.64 -15.98 8.84
CA ALA A 56 -3.20 -16.24 8.89
C ALA A 56 -2.72 -17.18 7.77
N LYS A 57 -3.52 -18.17 7.37
CA LYS A 57 -3.17 -19.13 6.31
C LYS A 57 -3.19 -18.45 4.93
N GLU A 58 -4.18 -17.62 4.68
CA GLU A 58 -4.26 -16.84 3.43
C GLU A 58 -3.13 -15.81 3.35
N TYR A 59 -2.80 -15.16 4.48
CA TYR A 59 -1.70 -14.21 4.52
C TYR A 59 -0.35 -14.90 4.29
N ALA A 60 -0.13 -16.07 4.90
CA ALA A 60 1.05 -16.88 4.65
C ALA A 60 1.16 -17.31 3.18
N ALA A 61 0.05 -17.71 2.53
CA ALA A 61 0.03 -18.05 1.12
C ALA A 61 0.36 -16.85 0.21
N PHE A 62 -0.14 -15.66 0.55
CA PHE A 62 0.22 -14.41 -0.13
C PHE A 62 1.73 -14.14 -0.03
N LEU A 63 2.31 -14.22 1.18
CA LEU A 63 3.75 -14.03 1.37
C LEU A 63 4.56 -15.07 0.60
N GLN A 64 4.15 -16.34 0.63
CA GLN A 64 4.80 -17.41 -0.11
C GLN A 64 4.80 -17.14 -1.62
N SER A 65 3.68 -16.66 -2.17
CA SER A 65 3.59 -16.31 -3.60
C SER A 65 4.55 -15.19 -4.02
N GLY A 66 4.89 -14.28 -3.09
CA GLY A 66 5.93 -13.28 -3.29
C GLY A 66 7.32 -13.89 -3.31
N LEU A 67 7.61 -14.77 -2.36
CA LEU A 67 8.89 -15.50 -2.29
C LEU A 67 9.11 -16.37 -3.54
N ASP A 68 8.08 -17.07 -4.02
CA ASP A 68 8.17 -17.94 -5.19
C ASP A 68 8.52 -17.16 -6.47
N LYS A 69 8.12 -15.89 -6.53
CA LYS A 69 8.44 -14.97 -7.64
C LYS A 69 9.69 -14.14 -7.40
N PHE A 70 10.18 -14.09 -6.16
CA PHE A 70 11.37 -13.34 -5.83
C PHE A 70 12.58 -14.02 -6.47
N LYS A 71 13.19 -13.32 -7.41
CA LYS A 71 14.49 -13.71 -7.96
C LYS A 71 15.54 -12.84 -7.30
N PRO A 72 16.50 -13.40 -6.56
CA PRO A 72 17.59 -12.61 -6.04
C PRO A 72 18.30 -11.96 -7.22
N THR A 73 18.29 -10.64 -7.27
CA THR A 73 19.15 -9.90 -8.20
C THR A 73 20.57 -10.18 -7.73
N ASN A 74 21.25 -11.12 -8.37
CA ASN A 74 22.70 -11.30 -8.21
C ASN A 74 23.35 -9.99 -8.67
N LYS A 75 23.65 -9.11 -7.72
CA LYS A 75 24.59 -8.00 -7.91
C LYS A 75 25.97 -8.46 -7.49
#